data_AF-A0A953E513-F1
#
_entry.id   AF-A0A953E513-F1
#
_cell.length_a   1.000
_cell.length_b   1.000
_cell.length_c   1.000
_cell.angle_alpha   90.00
_cell.angle_beta   90.00
_cell.angle_gamma   90.00
#
_symmetry.space_group_name_H-M   'P 1'
#
loop_
_entity.id
_entity.type
_entity.pdbx_description
1 polymer ?
#
loop_
_entity_poly.entity_id
_entity_poly.type
_entity_poly.pdbx_seq_one_letter_code
_entity_poly.pdbx_strand_id
1 'polypeptide(L)'
;MPHLALRGAPVEEAEAGGGPLVLDGGGLLFLVEAGALELRLGLPGQAGTAVPLLTVPAGGVAVALGTADYPVHAWPEPGTRLRPLTPEEAALLPHLLPALEAWILALARLAAPAAPPGPPLPEGEVTLPEAALLRPPEGVIWLEVLAGRLEEPDEAASPVLPDAAAPAIVVLPAAGPGLRAIAGTRLRRLDPAALLADGRIWPALDRFHATCLTRAASWCRRKEALLVARLSERERLEARQVAAALSSLADAQPDAGGDRMASDPLRVAIERIARAQGLTTPRMAAAPAGAGDRHGAVIAAAEAARLRARRVRLEPGWWRTAEEPMLGFRAEDGTPVALLPGGAREGRRRGAVAAVAADGSAEPIRSPEAAARLEPFAYTSLLYT
;
A
#
# COMPACT_ATOMS: atom_id res chain seq x y z
N MET A 1 -26.19 0.11 21.66
CA MET A 1 -25.79 1.52 21.46
C MET A 1 -26.91 2.17 20.66
N PRO A 2 -27.65 3.16 21.22
CA PRO A 2 -28.77 3.76 20.50
C PRO A 2 -28.20 4.70 19.42
N HIS A 3 -28.48 4.39 18.16
CA HIS A 3 -28.19 5.28 17.04
C HIS A 3 -29.16 6.46 17.10
N LEU A 4 -28.66 7.68 17.30
CA LEU A 4 -29.46 8.88 17.08
C LEU A 4 -29.65 9.05 15.56
N ALA A 5 -30.77 8.56 15.05
CA ALA A 5 -31.28 8.95 13.74
C ALA A 5 -31.84 10.37 13.87
N LEU A 6 -31.00 11.39 13.68
CA LEU A 6 -31.43 12.78 13.64
C LEU A 6 -32.09 13.06 12.29
N ARG A 7 -33.38 12.76 12.20
CA ARG A 7 -34.25 13.35 11.17
C ARG A 7 -34.48 14.82 11.52
N GLY A 8 -33.79 15.72 10.84
CA GLY A 8 -34.24 17.10 10.60
C GLY A 8 -34.25 18.09 11.76
N ALA A 9 -33.55 17.85 12.87
CA ALA A 9 -33.38 18.87 13.91
C ALA A 9 -32.14 19.75 13.61
N PRO A 10 -32.22 21.09 13.73
CA PRO A 10 -31.07 21.97 13.58
C PRO A 10 -30.07 21.67 14.69
N VAL A 11 -28.88 21.19 14.31
CA VAL A 11 -27.76 20.97 15.22
C VAL A 11 -27.11 22.34 15.43
N GLU A 12 -27.64 23.16 16.35
CA GLU A 12 -27.06 24.50 16.60
C GLU A 12 -25.70 24.42 17.30
N GLU A 13 -25.39 23.34 18.02
CA GLU A 13 -24.08 23.08 18.60
C GLU A 13 -23.93 21.57 18.82
N ALA A 14 -23.10 20.89 18.02
CA ALA A 14 -22.71 19.53 18.33
C ALA A 14 -21.69 19.57 19.48
N GLU A 15 -22.16 19.54 20.73
CA GLU A 15 -21.28 19.42 21.89
C GLU A 15 -20.37 18.19 21.72
N ALA A 16 -19.10 18.35 22.13
CA ALA A 16 -18.08 17.30 22.13
C ALA A 16 -18.55 16.11 22.99
N GLY A 17 -19.27 15.17 22.37
CA GLY A 17 -19.97 14.08 23.06
C GLY A 17 -21.15 13.48 22.27
N GLY A 18 -21.68 14.20 21.27
CA GLY A 18 -22.68 13.65 20.35
C GLY A 18 -22.09 12.51 19.50
N GLY A 19 -22.76 11.36 19.50
CA GLY A 19 -22.35 10.20 18.70
C GLY A 19 -22.30 10.47 17.18
N PRO A 20 -21.95 9.46 16.37
CA PRO A 20 -21.80 9.64 14.93
C PRO A 20 -23.08 10.16 14.29
N LEU A 21 -22.96 11.21 13.50
CA LEU A 21 -24.03 11.66 12.62
C LEU A 21 -24.07 10.73 11.40
N VAL A 22 -25.23 10.21 11.04
CA VAL A 22 -25.40 9.41 9.81
C VAL A 22 -25.73 10.37 8.68
N LEU A 23 -24.94 10.35 7.61
CA LEU A 23 -25.19 11.14 6.40
C LEU A 23 -26.03 10.29 5.43
N ASP A 24 -27.34 10.20 5.67
CA ASP A 24 -28.26 9.32 4.96
C ASP A 24 -28.87 9.95 3.70
N GLY A 25 -28.06 10.49 2.78
CA GLY A 25 -28.46 10.87 1.41
C GLY A 25 -29.67 11.80 1.25
N GLY A 26 -30.24 12.35 2.33
CA GLY A 26 -31.52 13.06 2.35
C GLY A 26 -31.46 14.50 1.85
N GLY A 27 -30.48 14.85 1.02
CA GLY A 27 -30.29 16.19 0.48
C GLY A 27 -29.83 17.24 1.51
N LEU A 28 -29.38 16.82 2.69
CA LEU A 28 -28.82 17.72 3.70
C LEU A 28 -27.37 18.07 3.37
N LEU A 29 -27.05 19.35 3.43
CA LEU A 29 -25.69 19.87 3.37
C LEU A 29 -25.26 20.35 4.74
N PHE A 30 -24.00 20.15 5.09
CA PHE A 30 -23.41 20.68 6.30
C PHE A 30 -22.22 21.55 5.94
N LEU A 31 -22.25 22.82 6.36
CA LEU A 31 -21.07 23.69 6.35
C LEU A 31 -20.31 23.48 7.66
N VAL A 32 -19.01 23.20 7.56
CA VAL A 32 -18.13 23.13 8.72
C VAL A 32 -17.65 24.55 9.03
N GLU A 33 -18.23 25.21 10.04
CA GLU A 33 -17.87 26.59 10.38
C GLU A 33 -16.58 26.68 11.20
N ALA A 34 -16.32 25.66 12.01
CA ALA A 34 -15.10 25.52 12.82
C ALA A 34 -14.79 24.04 13.05
N GLY A 35 -13.52 23.72 13.35
CA GLY A 35 -13.06 22.35 13.59
C GLY A 35 -12.91 21.53 12.31
N ALA A 36 -13.19 20.22 12.41
CA ALA A 36 -13.11 19.29 11.30
C ALA A 36 -14.09 18.12 11.47
N LEU A 37 -14.60 17.62 10.35
CA LEU A 37 -15.54 16.52 10.30
C LEU A 37 -14.89 15.29 9.64
N GLU A 38 -14.63 14.24 10.41
CA GLU A 38 -14.13 12.98 9.87
C GLU A 38 -15.30 12.15 9.31
N LEU A 39 -15.22 11.76 8.04
CA LEU A 39 -16.17 10.87 7.40
C LEU A 39 -15.61 9.46 7.35
N ARG A 40 -16.46 8.48 7.66
CA ARG A 40 -16.09 7.07 7.69
C ARG A 40 -17.14 6.22 6.97
N LEU A 41 -16.69 5.31 6.12
CA LEU A 41 -17.52 4.38 5.36
C LEU A 41 -17.81 3.12 6.19
N GLY A 42 -19.09 2.82 6.39
CA GLY A 42 -19.53 1.51 6.86
C GLY A 42 -19.56 0.50 5.70
N LEU A 43 -19.07 -0.71 5.95
CA LEU A 43 -19.11 -1.81 4.98
C LEU A 43 -20.21 -2.81 5.36
N PRO A 44 -21.00 -3.31 4.39
CA PRO A 44 -22.04 -4.30 4.67
C PRO A 44 -21.45 -5.54 5.34
N GLY A 45 -22.08 -6.01 6.40
CA GLY A 45 -21.67 -7.22 7.13
C GLY A 45 -20.50 -7.04 8.12
N GLN A 46 -19.90 -5.84 8.22
CA GLN A 46 -18.84 -5.54 9.19
C GLN A 46 -19.35 -4.59 10.27
N ALA A 47 -19.97 -5.14 11.32
CA ALA A 47 -20.43 -4.36 12.46
C ALA A 47 -19.25 -3.69 13.18
N GLY A 48 -19.33 -2.37 13.39
CA GLY A 48 -18.39 -1.61 14.23
C GLY A 48 -17.08 -1.18 13.56
N THR A 49 -16.81 -1.57 12.31
CA THR A 49 -15.55 -1.20 11.62
C THR A 49 -15.85 -0.23 10.49
N ALA A 50 -15.80 1.07 10.77
CA ALA A 50 -15.94 2.11 9.75
C ALA A 50 -14.55 2.53 9.23
N VAL A 51 -14.35 2.44 7.92
CA VAL A 51 -13.09 2.78 7.27
C VAL A 51 -13.01 4.30 7.11
N PRO A 52 -11.90 4.97 7.52
CA PRO A 52 -11.72 6.40 7.26
C PRO A 52 -11.89 6.70 5.77
N LEU A 53 -12.77 7.64 5.46
CA LEU A 53 -13.07 8.06 4.10
C LEU A 53 -12.31 9.35 3.78
N LEU A 54 -12.64 10.46 4.46
CA LEU A 54 -12.00 11.76 4.28
C LEU A 54 -12.27 12.66 5.49
N THR A 55 -11.51 13.75 5.64
CA THR A 55 -11.76 14.78 6.65
C THR A 55 -12.15 16.09 5.96
N VAL A 56 -13.24 16.72 6.40
CA VAL A 56 -13.71 18.02 5.93
C VAL A 56 -13.31 19.09 6.94
N PRO A 57 -12.37 20.01 6.61
CA PRO A 57 -11.96 21.06 7.52
C PRO A 57 -12.99 22.21 7.57
N ALA A 58 -12.80 23.13 8.51
CA ALA A 58 -13.51 24.41 8.54
C ALA A 58 -13.47 25.15 7.19
N GLY A 59 -14.60 25.74 6.80
CA GLY A 59 -14.86 26.32 5.48
C GLY A 59 -15.25 25.29 4.42
N GLY A 60 -15.11 23.99 4.70
CA GLY A 60 -15.54 22.91 3.81
C GLY A 60 -17.03 22.61 3.94
N VAL A 61 -17.56 21.95 2.92
CA VAL A 61 -18.94 21.46 2.88
C VAL A 61 -18.93 19.94 2.85
N ALA A 62 -19.73 19.32 3.70
CA ALA A 62 -20.06 17.90 3.65
C ALA A 62 -21.47 17.76 3.08
N VAL A 63 -21.56 17.13 1.90
CA VAL A 63 -22.86 16.78 1.31
C VAL A 63 -23.26 15.41 1.81
N ALA A 64 -24.53 15.20 2.17
CA ALA A 64 -25.02 13.91 2.61
C ALA A 64 -24.67 12.83 1.57
N LEU A 65 -23.71 11.99 1.94
CA LEU A 65 -23.10 10.97 1.09
C LEU A 65 -23.38 9.65 1.78
N GLY A 66 -24.27 8.82 1.25
CA GLY A 66 -24.56 7.54 1.86
C GLY A 66 -25.68 6.82 1.14
N THR A 67 -25.57 5.49 1.05
CA THR A 67 -26.64 4.63 0.54
C THR A 67 -27.03 3.62 1.61
N ALA A 68 -28.15 2.93 1.42
CA ALA A 68 -28.55 1.83 2.30
C ALA A 68 -27.46 0.75 2.41
N ASP A 69 -26.73 0.50 1.31
CA ASP A 69 -25.65 -0.48 1.25
C ASP A 69 -24.32 0.05 1.81
N TYR A 70 -24.10 1.37 1.72
CA TYR A 70 -22.84 2.02 2.05
C TYR A 70 -23.10 3.26 2.92
N PRO A 71 -23.44 3.08 4.21
CA PRO A 71 -23.68 4.19 5.11
C PRO A 71 -22.37 4.95 5.37
N VAL A 72 -22.43 6.28 5.39
CA VAL A 72 -21.31 7.11 5.84
C VAL A 72 -21.66 7.76 7.16
N HIS A 73 -20.73 7.62 8.09
CA HIS A 73 -20.81 8.20 9.42
C HIS A 73 -19.88 9.40 9.49
N ALA A 74 -20.40 10.52 9.95
CA ALA A 74 -19.65 11.73 10.22
C ALA A 74 -19.38 11.87 11.72
N TRP A 75 -18.11 12.07 12.05
CA TRP A 75 -17.58 12.21 13.40
C TRP A 75 -16.99 13.62 13.54
N PRO A 76 -17.69 14.55 14.21
CA PRO A 76 -17.15 15.87 14.47
C PRO A 76 -15.99 15.77 15.46
N GLU A 77 -14.86 16.39 15.15
CA GLU A 77 -13.77 16.56 16.12
C GLU A 77 -14.19 17.52 17.26
N PRO A 78 -13.57 17.44 18.45
CA PRO A 78 -13.86 18.38 19.53
C PRO A 78 -13.76 19.85 19.08
N GLY A 79 -14.82 20.63 19.33
CA GLY A 79 -14.91 22.03 18.91
C GLY A 79 -15.42 22.25 17.49
N THR A 80 -15.86 21.19 16.80
CA THR A 80 -16.46 21.30 15.48
C THR A 80 -17.85 21.92 15.54
N ARG A 81 -18.09 22.94 14.71
CA ARG A 81 -19.41 23.56 14.54
C ARG A 81 -19.91 23.28 13.13
N LEU A 82 -21.09 22.68 13.05
CA LEU A 82 -21.74 22.31 11.81
C LEU A 82 -23.00 23.14 11.65
N ARG A 83 -23.15 23.77 10.49
CA ARG A 83 -24.39 24.45 10.12
C ARG A 83 -25.11 23.60 9.06
N PRO A 84 -26.29 23.03 9.37
CA PRO A 84 -27.12 22.40 8.36
C PRO A 84 -27.62 23.46 7.37
N LEU A 85 -27.67 23.10 6.10
CA LEU A 85 -28.14 23.95 5.00
C LEU A 85 -29.08 23.14 4.12
N THR A 86 -30.19 23.76 3.73
CA THR A 86 -30.99 23.26 2.61
C THR A 86 -30.28 23.54 1.28
N PRO A 87 -30.61 22.82 0.20
CA PRO A 87 -30.11 23.14 -1.13
C PRO A 87 -30.34 24.60 -1.56
N GLU A 88 -31.48 25.16 -1.16
CA GLU A 88 -31.88 26.55 -1.46
C GLU A 88 -31.03 27.56 -0.69
N GLU A 89 -30.79 27.33 0.60
CA GLU A 89 -29.90 28.15 1.44
C GLU A 89 -28.45 28.06 0.96
N ALA A 90 -28.01 26.85 0.62
CA ALA A 90 -26.66 26.60 0.15
C ALA A 90 -26.39 27.36 -1.17
N ALA A 91 -27.36 27.40 -2.09
CA ALA A 91 -27.23 28.11 -3.37
C ALA A 91 -27.00 29.62 -3.21
N LEU A 92 -27.36 30.21 -2.06
CA LEU A 92 -27.13 31.62 -1.75
C LEU A 92 -25.71 31.90 -1.21
N LEU A 93 -24.94 30.87 -0.87
CA LEU A 93 -23.59 31.04 -0.33
C LEU A 93 -22.58 31.34 -1.46
N PRO A 94 -21.85 32.47 -1.40
CA PRO A 94 -20.93 32.89 -2.47
C PRO A 94 -19.75 31.93 -2.68
N HIS A 95 -19.44 31.09 -1.69
CA HIS A 95 -18.32 30.14 -1.73
C HIS A 95 -18.78 28.68 -1.88
N LEU A 96 -20.08 28.42 -2.10
CA LEU A 96 -20.57 27.04 -2.21
C LEU A 96 -19.91 26.29 -3.35
N LEU A 97 -19.88 26.87 -4.55
CA LEU A 97 -19.39 26.16 -5.73
C LEU A 97 -17.91 25.75 -5.58
N PRO A 98 -16.97 26.64 -5.19
CA PRO A 98 -15.61 26.23 -4.87
C PRO A 98 -15.52 25.14 -3.79
N ALA A 99 -16.36 25.21 -2.75
CA ALA A 99 -16.39 24.20 -1.69
C ALA A 99 -16.89 22.84 -2.21
N LEU A 100 -17.91 22.82 -3.08
CA LEU A 100 -18.41 21.62 -3.75
C LEU A 100 -17.35 21.01 -4.67
N GLU A 101 -16.62 21.82 -5.44
CA GLU A 101 -15.54 21.32 -6.30
C GLU A 101 -14.41 20.69 -5.47
N ALA A 102 -14.02 21.33 -4.37
CA ALA A 102 -13.03 20.78 -3.44
C ALA A 102 -13.50 19.44 -2.84
N TRP A 103 -14.78 19.35 -2.47
CA TRP A 103 -15.42 18.12 -2.00
C TRP A 103 -15.41 17.01 -3.06
N ILE A 104 -15.81 17.31 -4.29
CA ILE A 104 -15.79 16.36 -5.42
C ILE A 104 -14.37 15.84 -5.67
N LEU A 105 -13.39 16.75 -5.69
CA LEU A 105 -11.98 16.39 -5.88
C LEU A 105 -11.45 15.51 -4.74
N ALA A 106 -11.83 15.78 -3.50
CA ALA A 106 -11.45 14.96 -2.35
C ALA A 106 -12.00 13.54 -2.47
N LEU A 107 -13.29 13.39 -2.79
CA LEU A 107 -13.92 12.08 -2.99
C LEU A 107 -13.32 11.30 -4.15
N ALA A 108 -13.01 11.97 -5.26
CA ALA A 108 -12.48 11.33 -6.45
C ALA A 108 -11.08 10.70 -6.22
N ARG A 109 -10.29 11.21 -5.26
CA ARG A 109 -8.99 10.65 -4.88
C ARG A 109 -9.08 9.32 -4.12
N LEU A 110 -10.23 8.99 -3.55
CA LEU A 110 -10.40 7.80 -2.72
C LEU A 110 -10.44 6.50 -3.54
N ALA A 111 -10.83 6.61 -4.80
CA ALA A 111 -11.35 5.47 -5.56
C ALA A 111 -10.30 4.76 -6.43
N ALA A 112 -9.27 5.48 -6.89
CA ALA A 112 -8.23 4.94 -7.77
C ALA A 112 -7.08 5.94 -7.94
N PRO A 113 -5.87 5.48 -8.32
CA PRO A 113 -4.83 6.38 -8.81
C PRO A 113 -5.36 7.19 -10.01
N ALA A 114 -4.92 8.44 -10.10
CA ALA A 114 -5.34 9.30 -11.21
C ALA A 114 -4.76 8.79 -12.54
N ALA A 115 -5.61 8.54 -13.53
CA ALA A 115 -5.19 8.26 -14.90
C ALA A 115 -4.49 9.49 -15.50
N PRO A 116 -3.62 9.41 -16.53
CA PRO A 116 -3.04 10.59 -17.17
C PRO A 116 -4.13 11.55 -17.71
N PRO A 117 -3.87 12.87 -17.75
CA PRO A 117 -4.84 13.84 -18.24
C PRO A 117 -5.15 13.57 -19.71
N GLY A 118 -6.43 13.68 -20.08
CA GLY A 118 -6.89 13.57 -21.46
C GLY A 118 -6.71 14.88 -22.22
N PRO A 119 -7.00 14.91 -23.53
CA PRO A 119 -7.04 16.15 -24.28
C PRO A 119 -8.08 17.11 -23.68
N PRO A 120 -7.86 18.44 -23.75
CA PRO A 120 -8.83 19.41 -23.27
C PRO A 120 -10.14 19.27 -24.03
N LEU A 121 -11.25 19.27 -23.29
CA LEU A 121 -12.58 19.24 -23.88
C LEU A 121 -12.93 20.63 -24.43
N PRO A 122 -13.33 20.73 -25.72
CA PRO A 122 -13.71 22.01 -26.30
C PRO A 122 -14.97 22.57 -25.64
N GLU A 123 -15.14 23.89 -25.74
CA GLU A 123 -16.40 24.53 -25.34
C GLU A 123 -17.52 24.15 -26.30
N GLY A 124 -18.73 23.98 -25.77
CA GLY A 124 -19.91 23.60 -26.55
C GLY A 124 -20.11 22.09 -26.67
N GLU A 125 -20.70 21.68 -27.79
CA GLU A 125 -21.02 20.29 -28.08
C GLU A 125 -19.88 19.60 -28.84
N VAL A 126 -19.50 18.40 -28.42
CA VAL A 126 -18.43 17.62 -29.01
C VAL A 126 -18.84 16.16 -29.20
N THR A 127 -18.50 15.60 -30.36
CA THR A 127 -18.55 14.15 -30.58
C THR A 127 -17.17 13.57 -30.33
N LEU A 128 -17.09 12.58 -29.44
CA LEU A 128 -15.83 11.97 -29.07
C LEU A 128 -15.56 10.72 -29.92
N PRO A 129 -14.28 10.46 -30.25
CA PRO A 129 -13.92 9.18 -30.83
C PRO A 129 -14.15 8.05 -29.82
N GLU A 130 -14.35 6.84 -30.33
CA GLU A 130 -14.43 5.64 -29.51
C GLU A 130 -13.16 5.48 -28.67
N ALA A 131 -13.34 5.04 -27.42
CA ALA A 131 -12.28 4.86 -26.44
C ALA A 131 -11.52 6.14 -26.02
N ALA A 132 -12.03 7.34 -26.36
CA ALA A 132 -11.45 8.59 -25.88
C ALA A 132 -11.46 8.65 -24.35
N LEU A 133 -10.29 8.82 -23.73
CA LEU A 133 -10.17 9.07 -22.30
C LEU A 133 -10.43 10.55 -22.00
N LEU A 134 -11.41 10.80 -21.16
CA LEU A 134 -11.81 12.08 -20.64
C LEU A 134 -11.28 12.23 -19.23
N ARG A 135 -10.37 13.19 -19.06
CA ARG A 135 -9.93 13.66 -17.76
C ARG A 135 -9.45 15.09 -17.91
N PRO A 136 -10.05 16.06 -17.19
CA PRO A 136 -9.56 17.43 -17.24
C PRO A 136 -8.18 17.52 -16.57
N PRO A 137 -7.32 18.44 -17.04
CA PRO A 137 -6.03 18.66 -16.41
C PRO A 137 -6.17 19.20 -14.98
N GLU A 138 -7.21 19.99 -14.71
CA GLU A 138 -7.46 20.63 -13.43
C GLU A 138 -8.96 20.82 -13.16
N GLY A 139 -9.32 21.00 -11.88
CA GLY A 139 -10.67 21.32 -11.45
C GLY A 139 -11.70 20.20 -11.68
N VAL A 140 -12.97 20.61 -11.84
CA VAL A 140 -14.11 19.74 -12.11
C VAL A 140 -14.81 20.24 -13.36
N ILE A 141 -15.13 19.33 -14.28
CA ILE A 141 -15.94 19.65 -15.46
C ILE A 141 -17.29 18.96 -15.34
N TRP A 142 -18.36 19.72 -15.61
CA TRP A 142 -19.73 19.23 -15.67
C TRP A 142 -20.11 19.01 -17.13
N LEU A 143 -20.59 17.81 -17.44
CA LEU A 143 -20.89 17.37 -18.80
C LEU A 143 -22.31 16.86 -18.89
N GLU A 144 -22.98 17.16 -19.98
CA GLU A 144 -24.23 16.54 -20.37
C GLU A 144 -23.97 15.51 -21.46
N VAL A 145 -24.39 14.27 -21.25
CA VAL A 145 -24.34 13.21 -22.26
C VAL A 145 -25.58 13.34 -23.13
N LEU A 146 -25.43 13.86 -24.34
CA LEU A 146 -26.52 14.03 -25.31
C LEU A 146 -26.81 12.73 -26.07
N ALA A 147 -25.77 11.95 -26.34
CA ALA A 147 -25.87 10.63 -26.96
C ALA A 147 -24.66 9.76 -26.57
N GLY A 148 -24.79 8.44 -26.71
CA GLY A 148 -23.74 7.48 -26.36
C GLY A 148 -23.56 7.30 -24.85
N ARG A 149 -22.37 6.87 -24.42
CA ARG A 149 -22.12 6.42 -23.02
C ARG A 149 -20.68 6.65 -22.58
N LEU A 150 -20.53 6.79 -21.27
CA LEU A 150 -19.23 6.90 -20.60
C LEU A 150 -19.05 5.71 -19.65
N GLU A 151 -17.85 5.14 -19.66
CA GLU A 151 -17.45 4.03 -18.80
C GLU A 151 -16.21 4.39 -17.98
N GLU A 152 -15.96 3.61 -16.94
CA GLU A 152 -14.68 3.67 -16.24
C GLU A 152 -13.61 2.92 -17.04
N PRO A 153 -12.36 3.40 -17.09
CA PRO A 153 -11.31 2.76 -17.89
C PRO A 153 -10.76 1.43 -17.35
N ASP A 154 -11.13 0.97 -16.14
CA ASP A 154 -10.56 -0.23 -15.49
C ASP A 154 -11.48 -1.49 -15.59
N GLU A 155 -10.86 -2.69 -15.57
CA GLU A 155 -11.36 -3.98 -16.12
C GLU A 155 -12.68 -4.55 -15.53
N ALA A 156 -13.13 -4.10 -14.37
CA ALA A 156 -14.46 -4.42 -13.87
C ALA A 156 -15.44 -3.30 -14.27
N ALA A 157 -15.63 -3.13 -15.58
CA ALA A 157 -16.44 -2.08 -16.17
C ALA A 157 -17.88 -2.12 -15.62
N SER A 158 -18.12 -1.37 -14.55
CA SER A 158 -19.47 -1.02 -14.16
C SER A 158 -19.81 0.26 -14.92
N PRO A 159 -20.89 0.27 -15.72
CA PRO A 159 -21.27 1.46 -16.44
C PRO A 159 -21.53 2.59 -15.44
N VAL A 160 -20.93 3.76 -15.66
CA VAL A 160 -21.15 4.96 -14.82
C VAL A 160 -22.57 5.49 -14.99
N LEU A 161 -23.21 5.16 -16.12
CA LEU A 161 -24.59 5.48 -16.42
C LEU A 161 -25.31 4.23 -16.97
N PRO A 162 -26.46 3.84 -16.42
CA PRO A 162 -27.28 2.80 -17.02
C PRO A 162 -27.80 3.23 -18.41
N ASP A 163 -28.04 2.23 -19.25
CA ASP A 163 -28.44 2.24 -20.68
C ASP A 163 -29.46 3.29 -21.13
N ALA A 164 -30.31 3.78 -20.23
CA ALA A 164 -31.59 4.38 -20.58
C ALA A 164 -31.83 5.71 -19.83
N ALA A 165 -31.46 6.80 -20.49
CA ALA A 165 -32.13 8.12 -20.56
C ALA A 165 -31.09 9.24 -20.74
N ALA A 166 -30.57 9.39 -21.96
CA ALA A 166 -30.01 10.69 -22.36
C ALA A 166 -31.15 11.72 -22.43
N PRO A 167 -30.95 12.97 -21.96
CA PRO A 167 -29.70 13.54 -21.47
C PRO A 167 -29.42 13.28 -19.98
N ALA A 168 -28.17 12.95 -19.65
CA ALA A 168 -27.70 12.74 -18.28
C ALA A 168 -26.51 13.65 -17.94
N ILE A 169 -26.51 14.23 -16.74
CA ILE A 169 -25.39 15.07 -16.25
C ILE A 169 -24.36 14.20 -15.53
N VAL A 170 -23.09 14.39 -15.90
CA VAL A 170 -21.92 13.69 -15.39
C VAL A 170 -20.92 14.68 -14.81
N VAL A 171 -20.36 14.32 -13.66
CA VAL A 171 -19.30 15.07 -12.99
C VAL A 171 -17.96 14.43 -13.33
N LEU A 172 -17.05 15.20 -13.91
CA LEU A 172 -15.72 14.74 -14.31
C LEU A 172 -14.64 15.52 -13.55
N PRO A 173 -14.15 14.99 -12.41
CA PRO A 173 -13.04 15.59 -11.67
C PRO A 173 -11.68 15.34 -12.34
N ALA A 174 -10.76 16.27 -12.15
CA ALA A 174 -9.34 16.09 -12.51
C ALA A 174 -8.64 15.06 -11.62
N ALA A 175 -9.19 14.75 -10.45
CA ALA A 175 -8.75 13.65 -9.62
C ALA A 175 -9.48 12.34 -10.00
N GLY A 176 -8.79 11.20 -10.00
CA GLY A 176 -9.38 9.89 -10.25
C GLY A 176 -9.15 9.33 -11.66
N PRO A 177 -9.84 8.23 -12.02
CA PRO A 177 -9.50 7.41 -13.19
C PRO A 177 -9.90 8.04 -14.53
N GLY A 178 -10.65 9.14 -14.53
CA GLY A 178 -11.29 9.68 -15.75
C GLY A 178 -12.45 8.79 -16.22
N LEU A 179 -13.00 9.13 -17.38
CA LEU A 179 -14.08 8.39 -18.05
C LEU A 179 -13.69 8.09 -19.48
N ARG A 180 -14.08 6.93 -20.01
CA ARG A 180 -13.83 6.53 -21.39
C ARG A 180 -15.13 6.63 -22.19
N ALA A 181 -15.06 7.30 -23.34
CA ALA A 181 -16.18 7.35 -24.28
C ALA A 181 -16.38 6.03 -25.01
N ILE A 182 -17.62 5.57 -25.11
CA ILE A 182 -18.02 4.51 -26.05
C ILE A 182 -18.33 5.15 -27.42
N ALA A 183 -18.28 4.36 -28.50
CA ALA A 183 -18.62 4.81 -29.85
C ALA A 183 -19.91 5.65 -29.90
N GLY A 184 -19.86 6.78 -30.61
CA GLY A 184 -21.01 7.68 -30.81
C GLY A 184 -21.32 8.61 -29.63
N THR A 185 -20.41 8.77 -28.68
CA THR A 185 -20.64 9.64 -27.51
C THR A 185 -20.59 11.12 -27.89
N ARG A 186 -21.69 11.82 -27.61
CA ARG A 186 -21.84 13.27 -27.77
C ARG A 186 -22.03 13.93 -26.42
N LEU A 187 -21.18 14.90 -26.11
CA LEU A 187 -21.18 15.61 -24.84
C LEU A 187 -21.34 17.10 -25.04
N ARG A 188 -21.90 17.78 -24.04
CA ARG A 188 -21.90 19.24 -23.93
C ARG A 188 -21.34 19.67 -22.59
N ARG A 189 -20.43 20.65 -22.58
CA ARG A 189 -19.97 21.26 -21.33
C ARG A 189 -21.06 22.14 -20.73
N LEU A 190 -21.28 22.01 -19.43
CA LEU A 190 -22.27 22.77 -18.68
C LEU A 190 -21.60 23.79 -17.77
N ASP A 191 -22.28 24.92 -17.55
CA ASP A 191 -21.89 25.92 -16.55
C ASP A 191 -22.37 25.46 -15.16
N PRO A 192 -21.46 25.21 -14.22
CA PRO A 192 -21.84 24.80 -12.86
C PRO A 192 -22.68 25.84 -12.12
N ALA A 193 -22.51 27.14 -12.39
CA ALA A 193 -23.31 28.18 -11.74
C ALA A 193 -24.78 28.10 -12.17
N ALA A 194 -25.04 27.88 -13.46
CA ALA A 194 -26.37 27.64 -13.98
C ALA A 194 -27.00 26.35 -13.41
N LEU A 195 -26.22 25.26 -13.29
CA LEU A 195 -26.69 24.00 -12.70
C LEU A 195 -27.02 24.11 -11.21
N LEU A 196 -26.29 24.96 -10.49
CA LEU A 196 -26.57 25.24 -9.10
C LEU A 196 -27.86 26.06 -8.97
N ALA A 197 -28.03 27.09 -9.80
CA ALA A 197 -29.20 27.98 -9.78
C ALA A 197 -30.51 27.25 -10.12
N ASP A 198 -30.47 26.26 -11.01
CA ASP A 198 -31.65 25.45 -11.38
C ASP A 198 -31.79 24.13 -10.59
N GLY A 199 -30.86 23.86 -9.66
CA GLY A 199 -30.87 22.69 -8.79
C GLY A 199 -30.50 21.37 -9.45
N ARG A 200 -30.17 21.33 -10.75
CA ARG A 200 -29.77 20.09 -11.45
C ARG A 200 -28.41 19.55 -10.99
N ILE A 201 -27.65 20.33 -10.24
CA ILE A 201 -26.38 19.90 -9.64
C ILE A 201 -26.57 18.75 -8.63
N TRP A 202 -27.68 18.73 -7.88
CA TRP A 202 -27.86 17.78 -6.77
C TRP A 202 -28.03 16.33 -7.24
N PRO A 203 -28.93 16.00 -8.19
CA PRO A 203 -29.03 14.63 -8.68
C PRO A 203 -27.76 14.13 -9.38
N ALA A 204 -26.97 15.05 -9.96
CA ALA A 204 -25.67 14.71 -10.54
C ALA A 204 -24.62 14.39 -9.47
N LEU A 205 -24.64 15.11 -8.35
CA LEU A 205 -23.82 14.80 -7.18
C LEU A 205 -24.21 13.45 -6.57
N ASP A 206 -25.49 13.13 -6.42
CA ASP A 206 -25.95 11.84 -5.86
C ASP A 206 -25.42 10.65 -6.68
N ARG A 207 -25.46 10.75 -8.02
CA ARG A 207 -24.89 9.72 -8.91
C ARG A 207 -23.37 9.61 -8.76
N PHE A 208 -22.68 10.74 -8.69
CA PHE A 208 -21.24 10.79 -8.49
C PHE A 208 -20.85 10.15 -7.15
N HIS A 209 -21.59 10.48 -6.08
CA HIS A 209 -21.46 9.92 -4.74
C HIS A 209 -21.64 8.42 -4.71
N ALA A 210 -22.73 7.90 -5.29
CA ALA A 210 -22.97 6.46 -5.38
C ALA A 210 -21.84 5.71 -6.09
N THR A 211 -21.31 6.30 -7.16
CA THR A 211 -20.16 5.77 -7.91
C THR A 211 -18.90 5.74 -7.03
N CYS A 212 -18.57 6.85 -6.36
CA CYS A 212 -17.44 6.94 -5.44
C CYS A 212 -17.52 5.92 -4.31
N LEU A 213 -18.69 5.74 -3.68
CA LEU A 213 -18.89 4.79 -2.58
C LEU A 213 -18.73 3.35 -3.05
N THR A 214 -19.29 2.99 -4.21
CA THR A 214 -19.14 1.66 -4.80
C THR A 214 -17.68 1.32 -5.08
N ARG A 215 -16.91 2.30 -5.60
CA ARG A 215 -15.47 2.15 -5.83
C ARG A 215 -14.69 2.02 -4.52
N ALA A 216 -14.95 2.90 -3.55
CA ALA A 216 -14.29 2.87 -2.24
C ALA A 216 -14.52 1.53 -1.53
N ALA A 217 -15.76 1.02 -1.55
CA ALA A 217 -16.09 -0.29 -0.99
C ALA A 217 -15.36 -1.43 -1.73
N SER A 218 -15.31 -1.39 -3.06
CA SER A 218 -14.57 -2.38 -3.86
C SER A 218 -13.07 -2.36 -3.59
N TRP A 219 -12.48 -1.17 -3.42
CA TRP A 219 -11.08 -1.02 -3.04
C TRP A 219 -10.81 -1.58 -1.64
N CYS A 220 -11.68 -1.30 -0.66
CA CYS A 220 -11.57 -1.87 0.68
C CYS A 220 -11.60 -3.40 0.66
N ARG A 221 -12.56 -4.00 -0.06
CA ARG A 221 -12.68 -5.46 -0.23
C ARG A 221 -11.42 -6.07 -0.86
N ARG A 222 -10.86 -5.45 -1.91
CA ARG A 222 -9.62 -5.91 -2.54
C ARG A 222 -8.43 -5.85 -1.58
N LYS A 223 -8.32 -4.77 -0.80
CA LYS A 223 -7.25 -4.61 0.19
C LYS A 223 -7.34 -5.68 1.29
N GLU A 224 -8.55 -5.97 1.78
CA GLU A 224 -8.79 -7.03 2.75
C GLU A 224 -8.45 -8.41 2.17
N ALA A 225 -8.91 -8.73 0.96
CA ALA A 225 -8.58 -9.99 0.29
C ALA A 225 -7.07 -10.19 0.11
N LEU A 226 -6.33 -9.12 -0.22
CA LEU A 226 -4.87 -9.15 -0.30
C LEU A 226 -4.21 -9.40 1.08
N LEU A 227 -4.75 -8.82 2.16
CA LEU A 227 -4.24 -9.07 3.51
C LEU A 227 -4.48 -10.52 3.95
N VAL A 228 -5.69 -11.04 3.72
CA VAL A 228 -6.02 -12.45 4.00
C VAL A 228 -5.10 -13.38 3.21
N ALA A 229 -4.91 -13.15 1.92
CA ALA A 229 -4.01 -13.97 1.09
C ALA A 229 -2.57 -13.95 1.61
N ARG A 230 -2.08 -12.79 2.08
CA ARG A 230 -0.73 -12.68 2.68
C ARG A 230 -0.61 -13.43 3.99
N LEU A 231 -1.62 -13.37 4.86
CA LEU A 231 -1.64 -14.11 6.12
C LEU A 231 -1.70 -15.61 5.88
N SER A 232 -2.57 -16.09 4.99
CA SER A 232 -2.66 -17.52 4.66
C SER A 232 -1.37 -18.05 4.03
N GLU A 233 -0.70 -17.27 3.17
CA GLU A 233 0.60 -17.68 2.62
C GLU A 233 1.67 -17.77 3.70
N ARG A 234 1.67 -16.83 4.66
CA ARG A 234 2.57 -16.88 5.82
C ARG A 234 2.32 -18.11 6.68
N GLU A 235 1.07 -18.41 7.02
CA GLU A 235 0.69 -19.61 7.79
C GLU A 235 1.10 -20.90 7.05
N ARG A 236 0.93 -20.94 5.73
CA ARG A 236 1.35 -22.09 4.90
C ARG A 236 2.87 -22.28 4.94
N LEU A 237 3.64 -21.19 4.87
CA LEU A 237 5.10 -21.25 4.96
C LEU A 237 5.56 -21.68 6.35
N GLU A 238 4.94 -21.16 7.42
CA GLU A 238 5.21 -21.56 8.81
C GLU A 238 4.89 -23.05 9.02
N ALA A 239 3.74 -23.54 8.56
CA ALA A 239 3.35 -24.95 8.66
C ALA A 239 4.34 -25.89 7.93
N ARG A 240 4.80 -25.49 6.73
CA ARG A 240 5.82 -26.24 5.98
C ARG A 240 7.15 -26.29 6.72
N GLN A 241 7.55 -25.20 7.36
CA GLN A 241 8.78 -25.15 8.14
C GLN A 241 8.70 -26.04 9.38
N VAL A 242 7.56 -26.05 10.08
CA VAL A 242 7.33 -26.95 11.22
C VAL A 242 7.35 -28.42 10.78
N ALA A 243 6.66 -28.75 9.69
CA ALA A 243 6.67 -30.11 9.15
C ALA A 243 8.08 -30.57 8.77
N ALA A 244 8.86 -29.73 8.08
CA ALA A 244 10.24 -30.03 7.73
C ALA A 244 11.13 -30.23 8.99
N ALA A 245 10.95 -29.41 10.02
CA ALA A 245 11.66 -29.56 11.29
C ALA A 245 11.31 -30.87 12.01
N LEU A 246 10.02 -31.25 12.04
CA LEU A 246 9.58 -32.51 12.64
C LEU A 246 10.09 -33.73 11.86
N SER A 247 10.05 -33.70 10.52
CA SER A 247 10.65 -34.76 9.69
C SER A 247 12.15 -34.90 9.97
N SER A 248 12.89 -33.79 10.10
CA SER A 248 14.33 -33.84 10.43
C SER A 248 14.63 -34.46 11.80
N LEU A 249 13.70 -34.34 12.76
CA LEU A 249 13.81 -34.97 14.08
C LEU A 249 13.42 -36.46 14.05
N ALA A 250 12.46 -36.85 13.19
CA ALA A 250 12.04 -38.24 13.02
C ALA A 250 13.07 -39.07 12.24
N ASP A 251 13.74 -38.48 11.24
CA ASP A 251 14.83 -39.11 10.47
C ASP A 251 16.12 -39.24 11.29
N ALA A 252 16.23 -38.51 12.41
CA ALA A 252 17.32 -38.66 13.36
C ALA A 252 17.09 -39.88 14.28
N GLN A 253 17.17 -41.09 13.73
CA GLN A 253 17.44 -42.28 14.57
C GLN A 253 18.84 -42.15 15.19
N PRO A 254 19.03 -42.54 16.46
CA PRO A 254 20.35 -42.56 17.08
C PRO A 254 21.11 -43.77 16.52
N ASP A 255 21.83 -43.57 15.42
CA ASP A 255 22.90 -44.49 15.06
C ASP A 255 24.03 -44.30 16.08
N ALA A 256 24.03 -45.22 17.04
CA ALA A 256 25.17 -45.50 17.89
C ALA A 256 26.29 -46.08 17.01
N GLY A 257 27.11 -45.22 16.43
CA GLY A 257 28.25 -45.65 15.63
C GLY A 257 28.98 -44.45 15.06
N GLY A 258 30.05 -44.05 15.73
CA GLY A 258 30.82 -42.88 15.35
C GLY A 258 31.40 -42.97 13.93
N ASP A 259 31.48 -41.81 13.27
CA ASP A 259 32.70 -41.41 12.62
C ASP A 259 32.73 -39.88 12.48
N ARG A 260 33.93 -39.30 12.49
CA ARG A 260 34.18 -37.88 12.23
C ARG A 260 33.87 -37.60 10.76
N MET A 261 32.60 -37.41 10.43
CA MET A 261 32.18 -36.95 9.11
C MET A 261 32.72 -35.54 8.90
N ALA A 262 33.59 -35.39 7.90
CA ALA A 262 34.27 -34.15 7.55
C ALA A 262 33.29 -32.97 7.56
N SER A 263 33.54 -32.00 8.44
CA SER A 263 32.68 -30.83 8.57
C SER A 263 32.77 -30.01 7.29
N ASP A 264 31.67 -29.90 6.55
CA ASP A 264 31.53 -29.03 5.37
C ASP A 264 32.15 -27.64 5.64
N PRO A 265 33.20 -27.23 4.89
CA PRO A 265 33.87 -25.94 5.08
C PRO A 265 32.95 -24.73 5.00
N LEU A 266 31.89 -24.78 4.17
CA LEU A 266 30.91 -23.70 4.03
C LEU A 266 30.10 -23.54 5.32
N ARG A 267 29.67 -24.66 5.89
CA ARG A 267 28.97 -24.73 7.18
C ARG A 267 29.80 -24.13 8.30
N VAL A 268 31.09 -24.47 8.38
CA VAL A 268 32.01 -23.92 9.41
C VAL A 268 32.17 -22.42 9.26
N ALA A 269 32.25 -21.90 8.04
CA ALA A 269 32.34 -20.46 7.80
C ALA A 269 31.05 -19.74 8.24
N ILE A 270 29.87 -20.29 7.93
CA ILE A 270 28.57 -19.73 8.34
C ILE A 270 28.39 -19.75 9.86
N GLU A 271 28.75 -20.85 10.53
CA GLU A 271 28.70 -20.94 12.00
C GLU A 271 29.56 -19.87 12.68
N ARG A 272 30.72 -19.53 12.09
CA ARG A 272 31.61 -18.49 12.63
C ARG A 272 31.05 -17.09 12.45
N ILE A 273 30.41 -16.82 11.31
CA ILE A 273 29.68 -15.57 11.06
C ILE A 273 28.55 -15.42 12.08
N ALA A 274 27.73 -16.45 12.25
CA ALA A 274 26.63 -16.44 13.21
C ALA A 274 27.11 -16.20 14.65
N ARG A 275 28.19 -16.90 15.06
CA ARG A 275 28.79 -16.72 16.38
C ARG A 275 29.36 -15.32 16.57
N ALA A 276 29.96 -14.72 15.54
CA ALA A 276 30.45 -13.34 15.57
C ALA A 276 29.30 -12.32 15.67
N GLN A 277 28.10 -12.66 15.19
CA GLN A 277 26.87 -11.89 15.33
C GLN A 277 26.12 -12.17 16.66
N GLY A 278 26.67 -13.01 17.56
CA GLY A 278 26.04 -13.35 18.83
C GLY A 278 24.86 -14.33 18.72
N LEU A 279 24.71 -15.03 17.59
CA LEU A 279 23.62 -15.96 17.33
C LEU A 279 24.00 -17.39 17.76
N THR A 280 23.03 -18.11 18.33
CA THR A 280 23.17 -19.55 18.60
C THR A 280 22.61 -20.33 17.41
N THR A 281 23.49 -20.93 16.60
CA THR A 281 23.06 -21.74 15.46
C THR A 281 22.55 -23.11 15.91
N PRO A 282 21.37 -23.56 15.42
CA PRO A 282 20.96 -24.95 15.55
C PRO A 282 21.99 -25.89 14.91
N ARG A 283 22.11 -27.13 15.40
CA ARG A 283 22.94 -28.16 14.76
C ARG A 283 22.38 -28.45 13.36
N MET A 284 23.03 -27.90 12.34
CA MET A 284 22.61 -28.06 10.94
C MET A 284 22.70 -29.53 10.52
N ALA A 285 21.63 -30.07 9.91
CA ALA A 285 21.70 -31.33 9.17
C ALA A 285 22.64 -31.16 7.96
N ALA A 286 23.21 -32.27 7.48
CA ALA A 286 24.06 -32.25 6.28
C ALA A 286 23.30 -31.62 5.10
N ALA A 287 23.96 -30.75 4.33
CA ALA A 287 23.36 -30.14 3.16
C ALA A 287 22.90 -31.23 2.17
N PRO A 288 21.71 -31.10 1.55
CA PRO A 288 21.31 -32.03 0.51
C PRO A 288 22.33 -31.99 -0.63
N ALA A 289 22.87 -33.15 -1.00
CA ALA A 289 23.75 -33.28 -2.15
C ALA A 289 22.97 -32.90 -3.43
N GLY A 290 23.41 -31.84 -4.13
CA GLY A 290 22.83 -31.44 -5.40
C GLY A 290 22.35 -29.98 -5.51
N ALA A 291 22.75 -29.07 -4.62
CA ALA A 291 22.63 -27.65 -4.93
C ALA A 291 23.44 -27.37 -6.21
N GLY A 292 22.84 -26.64 -7.16
CA GLY A 292 23.47 -26.18 -8.40
C GLY A 292 24.68 -25.28 -8.15
N ASP A 293 24.83 -24.21 -8.92
CA ASP A 293 25.98 -23.31 -8.78
C ASP A 293 26.27 -22.83 -7.33
N ARG A 294 27.49 -22.34 -7.10
CA ARG A 294 27.97 -21.93 -5.77
C ARG A 294 27.03 -20.92 -5.06
N HIS A 295 26.32 -20.10 -5.82
CA HIS A 295 25.37 -19.15 -5.26
C HIS A 295 24.19 -19.88 -4.60
N GLY A 296 23.60 -20.86 -5.30
CA GLY A 296 22.54 -21.71 -4.75
C GLY A 296 22.98 -22.45 -3.48
N ALA A 297 24.22 -22.95 -3.45
CA ALA A 297 24.77 -23.63 -2.28
C ALA A 297 24.87 -22.71 -1.05
N VAL A 298 25.26 -21.44 -1.23
CA VAL A 298 25.34 -20.45 -0.14
C VAL A 298 23.94 -20.08 0.37
N ILE A 299 22.97 -19.88 -0.51
CA ILE A 299 21.59 -19.57 -0.10
C ILE A 299 21.01 -20.74 0.70
N ALA A 300 21.14 -21.97 0.19
CA ALA A 300 20.65 -23.17 0.88
C ALA A 300 21.30 -23.36 2.27
N ALA A 301 22.62 -23.15 2.37
CA ALA A 301 23.33 -23.26 3.64
C ALA A 301 22.96 -22.16 4.64
N ALA A 302 22.74 -20.93 4.17
CA ALA A 302 22.27 -19.82 5.00
C ALA A 302 20.84 -20.04 5.49
N GLU A 303 19.94 -20.52 4.63
CA GLU A 303 18.56 -20.89 5.00
C GLU A 303 18.53 -21.99 6.06
N ALA A 304 19.36 -23.03 5.92
CA ALA A 304 19.53 -24.08 6.93
C ALA A 304 20.01 -23.53 8.28
N ALA A 305 20.78 -22.43 8.27
CA ALA A 305 21.22 -21.70 9.46
C ALA A 305 20.23 -20.62 9.94
N ARG A 306 19.06 -20.47 9.30
CA ARG A 306 18.06 -19.40 9.52
C ARG A 306 18.63 -17.99 9.35
N LEU A 307 19.58 -17.83 8.44
CA LEU A 307 20.18 -16.56 8.08
C LEU A 307 19.73 -16.15 6.68
N ARG A 308 19.48 -14.86 6.45
CA ARG A 308 19.26 -14.35 5.09
C ARG A 308 20.59 -13.98 4.46
N ALA A 309 20.96 -14.64 3.38
CA ALA A 309 22.16 -14.29 2.62
C ALA A 309 21.86 -13.24 1.53
N ARG A 310 22.64 -12.17 1.50
CA ARG A 310 22.65 -11.18 0.41
C ARG A 310 24.05 -11.10 -0.18
N ARG A 311 24.16 -11.27 -1.49
CA ARG A 311 25.43 -11.09 -2.22
C ARG A 311 25.79 -9.61 -2.31
N VAL A 312 27.04 -9.28 -2.03
CA VAL A 312 27.63 -7.94 -2.10
C VAL A 312 28.93 -7.97 -2.89
N ARG A 313 29.27 -6.85 -3.56
CA ARG A 313 30.54 -6.68 -4.26
C ARG A 313 31.55 -6.06 -3.30
N LEU A 314 32.76 -6.60 -3.29
CA LEU A 314 33.87 -6.11 -2.47
C LEU A 314 34.62 -5.01 -3.21
N GLU A 315 34.28 -3.74 -2.95
CA GLU A 315 34.95 -2.59 -3.56
C GLU A 315 36.39 -2.40 -3.04
N PRO A 316 37.31 -1.79 -3.81
CA PRO A 316 38.67 -1.53 -3.33
C PRO A 316 38.68 -0.81 -1.98
N GLY A 317 39.38 -1.38 -1.00
CA GLY A 317 39.47 -0.82 0.36
C GLY A 317 38.35 -1.21 1.33
N TRP A 318 37.39 -2.07 0.92
CA TRP A 318 36.24 -2.50 1.75
C TRP A 318 36.62 -2.96 3.17
N TRP A 319 37.78 -3.61 3.34
CA TRP A 319 38.24 -4.15 4.63
C TRP A 319 38.52 -3.07 5.68
N ARG A 320 38.66 -1.81 5.27
CA ARG A 320 38.85 -0.66 6.16
C ARG A 320 37.56 -0.21 6.83
N THR A 321 36.41 -0.47 6.20
CA THR A 321 35.09 0.04 6.59
C THR A 321 34.06 -1.07 6.80
N ALA A 322 34.47 -2.34 6.77
CA ALA A 322 33.57 -3.47 7.01
C ALA A 322 33.16 -3.53 8.48
N GLU A 323 31.87 -3.35 8.75
CA GLU A 323 31.30 -3.39 10.10
C GLU A 323 30.57 -4.72 10.39
N GLU A 324 30.17 -5.45 9.35
CA GLU A 324 29.42 -6.70 9.46
C GLU A 324 30.27 -7.94 9.11
N PRO A 325 30.10 -9.06 9.82
CA PRO A 325 30.61 -10.36 9.40
C PRO A 325 30.06 -10.79 8.04
N MET A 326 30.93 -11.29 7.16
CA MET A 326 30.56 -11.72 5.81
C MET A 326 31.16 -13.10 5.49
N LEU A 327 30.58 -13.79 4.52
CA LEU A 327 31.14 -14.99 3.90
C LEU A 327 31.85 -14.60 2.60
N GLY A 328 33.14 -14.90 2.50
CA GLY A 328 33.93 -14.73 1.29
C GLY A 328 34.45 -16.06 0.74
N PHE A 329 35.09 -15.99 -0.42
CA PHE A 329 35.73 -17.14 -1.07
C PHE A 329 37.15 -16.76 -1.49
N ARG A 330 38.10 -17.68 -1.31
CA ARG A 330 39.46 -17.52 -1.81
C ARG A 330 39.48 -17.62 -3.34
N ALA A 331 40.19 -16.71 -4.00
CA ALA A 331 40.27 -16.67 -5.47
C ALA A 331 41.06 -17.85 -6.07
N GLU A 332 41.97 -18.45 -5.30
CA GLU A 332 42.84 -19.55 -5.75
C GLU A 332 42.08 -20.88 -5.87
N ASP A 333 41.30 -21.23 -4.87
CA ASP A 333 40.71 -22.57 -4.71
C ASP A 333 39.19 -22.54 -4.47
N GLY A 334 38.59 -21.35 -4.35
CA GLY A 334 37.17 -21.20 -4.05
C GLY A 334 36.80 -21.64 -2.63
N THR A 335 37.77 -21.76 -1.72
CA THR A 335 37.50 -22.19 -0.34
C THR A 335 36.71 -21.12 0.42
N PRO A 336 35.60 -21.48 1.10
CA PRO A 336 34.82 -20.53 1.89
C PRO A 336 35.58 -20.06 3.13
N VAL A 337 35.53 -18.75 3.39
CA VAL A 337 36.17 -18.11 4.54
C VAL A 337 35.21 -17.15 5.22
N ALA A 338 35.21 -17.14 6.56
CA ALA A 338 34.49 -16.14 7.34
C ALA A 338 35.31 -14.86 7.40
N LEU A 339 34.77 -13.75 6.90
CA LEU A 339 35.36 -12.42 6.96
C LEU A 339 34.80 -11.73 8.21
N LEU A 340 35.62 -11.69 9.27
CA LEU A 340 35.20 -11.17 10.57
C LEU A 340 35.84 -9.80 10.82
N PRO A 341 35.04 -8.73 10.95
CA PRO A 341 35.52 -7.44 11.40
C PRO A 341 36.20 -7.56 12.77
N GLY A 342 37.33 -6.88 12.96
CA GLY A 342 38.03 -6.83 14.23
C GLY A 342 37.16 -6.19 15.31
N GLY A 343 36.58 -7.02 16.18
CA GLY A 343 35.85 -6.56 17.35
C GLY A 343 36.75 -5.82 18.35
N ALA A 344 36.16 -4.88 19.08
CA ALA A 344 36.78 -4.22 20.22
C ALA A 344 37.10 -5.24 21.34
N ARG A 345 38.23 -5.91 21.24
CA ARG A 345 39.00 -6.36 22.40
C ARG A 345 40.08 -5.32 22.65
N GLU A 346 40.20 -4.88 23.90
CA GLU A 346 41.15 -3.86 24.39
C GLU A 346 42.41 -3.74 23.52
N GLY A 347 42.51 -2.62 22.80
CA GLY A 347 43.78 -2.15 22.24
C GLY A 347 44.08 -2.42 20.75
N ARG A 348 43.18 -2.98 19.92
CA ARG A 348 43.41 -3.05 18.46
C ARG A 348 42.51 -2.10 17.66
N ARG A 349 43.14 -1.36 16.74
CA ARG A 349 42.52 -0.33 15.89
C ARG A 349 41.34 -0.87 15.08
N ARG A 350 40.27 -0.06 14.96
CA ARG A 350 39.18 -0.22 13.98
C ARG A 350 39.77 -0.37 12.57
N GLY A 351 39.22 -1.29 11.76
CA GLY A 351 39.51 -1.41 10.32
C GLY A 351 40.38 -2.59 9.87
N ALA A 352 40.44 -3.69 10.64
CA ALA A 352 41.08 -4.93 10.19
C ALA A 352 40.06 -6.08 10.15
N VAL A 353 39.96 -6.76 9.02
CA VAL A 353 39.12 -7.96 8.84
C VAL A 353 40.00 -9.19 8.89
N ALA A 354 39.58 -10.25 9.59
CA ALA A 354 40.24 -11.54 9.55
C ALA A 354 39.46 -12.50 8.62
N ALA A 355 40.12 -13.08 7.63
CA ALA A 355 39.61 -14.20 6.87
C ALA A 355 39.92 -15.51 7.61
N VAL A 356 38.89 -16.21 8.08
CA VAL A 356 39.05 -17.41 8.90
C VAL A 356 38.50 -18.63 8.15
N ALA A 357 39.38 -19.57 7.76
CA ALA A 357 39.02 -20.77 7.00
C ALA A 357 38.58 -21.92 7.91
N ALA A 358 37.89 -22.93 7.38
CA ALA A 358 37.25 -23.99 8.17
C ALA A 358 38.19 -24.73 9.16
N ASP A 359 39.47 -24.87 8.82
CA ASP A 359 40.52 -25.46 9.65
C ASP A 359 40.92 -24.60 10.88
N GLY A 360 40.46 -23.34 10.93
CA GLY A 360 40.79 -22.39 11.99
C GLY A 360 41.92 -21.43 11.65
N SER A 361 42.56 -21.58 10.49
CA SER A 361 43.56 -20.63 10.01
C SER A 361 42.91 -19.25 9.82
N ALA A 362 43.57 -18.21 10.33
CA ALA A 362 43.09 -16.84 10.30
C ALA A 362 44.13 -15.93 9.64
N GLU A 363 43.72 -15.24 8.59
CA GLU A 363 44.59 -14.33 7.84
C GLU A 363 44.07 -12.89 7.95
N PRO A 364 44.89 -11.94 8.43
CA PRO A 364 44.48 -10.55 8.53
C PRO A 364 44.51 -9.85 7.16
N ILE A 365 43.38 -9.30 6.75
CA ILE A 365 43.24 -8.45 5.56
C ILE A 365 43.56 -7.01 5.94
N ARG A 366 44.77 -6.57 5.61
CA ARG A 366 45.27 -5.22 5.91
C ARG A 366 45.78 -4.47 4.68
N SER A 367 46.05 -5.17 3.59
CA SER A 367 46.58 -4.60 2.35
C SER A 367 45.72 -4.97 1.13
N PRO A 368 45.84 -4.21 0.03
CA PRO A 368 45.22 -4.57 -1.25
C PRO A 368 45.66 -5.94 -1.77
N GLU A 369 46.91 -6.36 -1.56
CA GLU A 369 47.36 -7.69 -2.00
C GLU A 369 46.65 -8.82 -1.22
N ALA A 370 46.39 -8.60 0.08
CA ALA A 370 45.63 -9.55 0.89
C ALA A 370 44.15 -9.64 0.49
N ALA A 371 43.54 -8.50 0.14
CA ALA A 371 42.16 -8.47 -0.32
C ALA A 371 42.00 -9.08 -1.72
N ALA A 372 43.01 -8.95 -2.59
CA ALA A 372 43.01 -9.51 -3.94
C ALA A 372 43.08 -11.06 -3.97
N ARG A 373 43.43 -11.70 -2.84
CA ARG A 373 43.35 -13.17 -2.68
C ARG A 373 41.93 -13.69 -2.50
N LEU A 374 40.94 -12.80 -2.41
CA LEU A 374 39.53 -13.14 -2.35
C LEU A 374 38.84 -12.88 -3.68
N GLU A 375 37.75 -13.61 -3.91
CA GLU A 375 36.83 -13.31 -5.00
C GLU A 375 36.19 -11.92 -4.82
N PRO A 376 35.77 -11.24 -5.90
CA PRO A 376 35.23 -9.89 -5.85
C PRO A 376 33.82 -9.79 -5.21
N PHE A 377 33.27 -10.91 -4.72
CA PHE A 377 31.94 -10.96 -4.11
C PHE A 377 31.99 -11.66 -2.75
N ALA A 378 31.14 -11.20 -1.85
CA ALA A 378 30.90 -11.81 -0.54
C ALA A 378 29.39 -11.91 -0.27
N TYR A 379 29.02 -12.53 0.83
CA TYR A 379 27.64 -12.61 1.31
C TYR A 379 27.55 -12.03 2.71
N THR A 380 26.64 -11.07 2.93
CA THR A 380 26.29 -10.58 4.27
C THR A 380 25.00 -11.25 4.75
N SER A 381 24.87 -11.36 6.08
CA SER A 381 23.72 -11.92 6.77
C SER A 381 22.84 -10.79 7.31
N LEU A 382 21.57 -10.74 6.90
CA LEU A 382 20.56 -9.87 7.51
C LEU A 382 19.69 -10.69 8.48
N LEU A 383 19.39 -10.15 9.65
CA LEU A 383 18.43 -10.73 10.59
C LEU A 383 17.02 -10.66 10.01
N TYR A 384 16.21 -11.71 10.22
CA TYR A 384 14.75 -11.59 10.16
C TYR A 384 14.33 -10.73 11.37
N THR A 385 13.99 -9.46 11.14
CA THR A 385 13.22 -8.65 12.10
C THR A 385 11.74 -8.77 11.82
#